data_AF-A0A166J9P0-F1
#
_entry.id   AF-A0A166J9P0-F1
#
_cell.length_a   1.000
_cell.length_b   1.000
_cell.length_c   1.000
_cell.angle_alpha   90.00
_cell.angle_beta   90.00
_cell.angle_gamma   90.00
#
_symmetry.space_group_name_H-M   'P 1'
#
loop_
_entity.id
_entity.type
_entity.pdbx_description
1 polymer ?
#
loop_
_entity_poly.entity_id
_entity_poly.type
_entity_poly.pdbx_seq_one_letter_code
_entity_poly.pdbx_strand_id
1 'polypeptide(L)'
;MAFLTLAPEIIIFIIGLHLEDGRLICTDLPFSSDRLGGDVESCYELAPAEYPLCLSANAPEDRILSRQSAACVDYSHKLPRIFQLCHICSRIRTLVMGAPQLWARQALCWPARADIILQRAGACLLSFISKQGLCSCIFSDIKSFLHRSIEIELILPGVYLRADGAHLSMSALIVNEILRANQLTDLQLRFDVRRGPDGPSAPRIISIPSLRSARLQNAEFMPVGKALRVLHIAVEPRGPALSLPHFISALRACPNLQELALQNAIQGEYKLPWNAGLASGCPLVLESLKHLTCSGEQNLARALLYWISVSPVLDCHVDAEFRLGTTPDPFDRFSSELAAELCVLLHPTEVTAMMTYVRARAAAEDTGSPFVDVVPDLPPAPVLPYLALNVIPDTEVKDYYTAWPRLVTVAAAEDREGALRSVLAGCDPVYLGPGRMRRTFTMRNSYASFPNRTAALTRESFPTYMRPKHLGMAVSLPFTAYIRQADADDDVIYLALSRTSWVPQDERDWLFILAELPQLRTIEVLAAAHADCIRGLALYLWRERGNENLQEIEFQRTGMSSSVVQSLLEEVHALTVTRETADEEYHLPRIVWSLS
;
A
#
# COMPACT_ATOMS: atom_id res chain seq x y z
N MET A 1 -48.99 -6.25 20.56
CA MET A 1 -47.71 -5.55 20.25
C MET A 1 -46.59 -6.46 20.71
N ALA A 2 -45.77 -6.95 19.78
CA ALA A 2 -44.70 -7.90 20.08
C ALA A 2 -43.58 -7.18 20.86
N PHE A 3 -43.30 -7.67 22.06
CA PHE A 3 -42.17 -7.24 22.87
C PHE A 3 -40.88 -7.70 22.18
N LEU A 4 -39.94 -6.77 22.02
CA LEU A 4 -38.55 -7.09 21.67
C LEU A 4 -37.92 -7.78 22.88
N THR A 5 -37.91 -9.11 22.90
CA THR A 5 -37.03 -9.90 23.76
C THR A 5 -35.60 -9.70 23.26
N LEU A 6 -34.82 -8.92 24.00
CA LEU A 6 -33.36 -8.87 23.85
C LEU A 6 -32.78 -10.19 24.35
N ALA A 7 -31.78 -10.73 23.65
CA ALA A 7 -31.06 -11.92 24.08
C ALA A 7 -30.41 -11.69 25.47
N PRO A 8 -30.24 -12.73 26.32
CA PRO A 8 -29.81 -12.58 27.71
C PRO A 8 -28.37 -12.10 27.94
N GLU A 9 -27.62 -11.73 26.91
CA GLU A 9 -26.16 -11.55 26.99
C GLU A 9 -25.66 -10.13 26.68
N ILE A 10 -26.56 -9.13 26.57
CA ILE A 10 -26.12 -7.73 26.50
C ILE A 10 -25.95 -7.19 27.92
N ILE A 11 -24.79 -7.45 28.51
CA ILE A 11 -24.33 -6.76 29.72
C ILE A 11 -23.90 -5.35 29.31
N ILE A 12 -24.80 -4.37 29.48
CA ILE A 12 -24.45 -2.96 29.36
C ILE A 12 -23.69 -2.57 30.65
N PHE A 13 -22.36 -2.58 30.61
CA PHE A 13 -21.54 -1.91 31.61
C PHE A 13 -21.76 -0.40 31.49
N ILE A 14 -22.69 0.15 32.26
CA ILE A 14 -22.77 1.60 32.50
C ILE A 14 -21.67 1.94 33.52
N ILE A 15 -20.42 1.94 33.08
CA ILE A 15 -19.30 2.53 33.81
C ILE A 15 -19.33 4.03 33.52
N GLY A 16 -19.17 4.83 34.56
CA GLY A 16 -19.38 6.28 34.54
C GLY A 16 -18.63 6.96 33.39
N LEU A 17 -19.40 7.53 32.46
CA LEU A 17 -18.89 8.48 31.48
C LEU A 17 -18.41 9.73 32.23
N HIS A 18 -17.10 9.85 32.45
CA HIS A 18 -16.48 11.09 32.90
C HIS A 18 -16.20 11.93 31.65
N LEU A 19 -16.91 13.06 31.52
CA LEU A 19 -16.63 14.08 30.52
C LEU A 19 -15.74 15.13 31.18
N GLU A 20 -14.48 15.21 30.78
CA GLU A 20 -13.59 16.31 31.12
C GLU A 20 -13.41 17.15 29.84
N ASP A 21 -13.72 18.45 29.91
CA ASP A 21 -13.64 19.40 28.79
C ASP A 21 -14.36 18.97 27.49
N GLY A 22 -15.48 18.25 27.61
CA GLY A 22 -16.26 17.80 26.46
C GLY A 22 -15.59 16.68 25.65
N ARG A 23 -14.52 16.06 26.17
CA ARG A 23 -13.92 14.85 25.62
C ARG A 23 -14.31 13.65 26.47
N LEU A 24 -14.68 12.56 25.81
CA LEU A 24 -15.01 11.29 26.43
C LEU A 24 -13.70 10.59 26.79
N ILE A 25 -13.30 10.59 28.06
CA ILE A 25 -12.11 9.87 28.52
C ILE A 25 -12.53 8.43 28.81
N CYS A 26 -12.10 7.49 27.97
CA CYS A 26 -12.39 6.07 28.15
C CYS A 26 -11.41 5.51 29.19
N THR A 27 -11.88 5.23 30.41
CA THR A 27 -11.10 4.45 31.39
C THR A 27 -11.23 2.97 31.03
N ASP A 28 -10.18 2.41 30.45
CA ASP A 28 -9.83 0.98 30.40
C ASP A 28 -10.92 -0.03 29.95
N LEU A 29 -11.56 0.20 28.80
CA LEU A 29 -12.31 -0.85 28.07
C LEU A 29 -12.08 -0.80 26.55
N PRO A 30 -12.06 -1.94 25.84
CA PRO A 30 -11.68 -2.07 24.43
C PRO A 30 -12.88 -1.84 23.49
N PHE A 31 -13.60 -0.74 23.66
CA PHE A 31 -14.61 -0.32 22.70
C PHE A 31 -14.06 0.85 21.87
N SER A 32 -13.62 0.56 20.64
CA SER A 32 -13.42 1.61 19.64
C SER A 32 -14.75 2.36 19.43
N SER A 33 -14.68 3.69 19.41
CA SER A 33 -15.80 4.59 19.14
C SER A 33 -16.49 4.34 17.80
N ASP A 34 -15.87 3.57 16.91
CA ASP A 34 -16.37 3.25 15.56
C ASP A 34 -17.49 2.19 15.59
N ARG A 35 -17.65 1.47 16.71
CA ARG A 35 -18.66 0.42 16.87
C ARG A 35 -20.07 0.92 17.24
N LEU A 36 -20.33 2.23 17.24
CA LEU A 36 -21.69 2.76 17.37
C LEU A 36 -22.44 2.82 16.02
N GLY A 37 -21.75 2.60 14.89
CA GLY A 37 -22.38 2.24 13.61
C GLY A 37 -22.87 0.79 13.66
N GLY A 38 -24.04 0.51 13.13
CA GLY A 38 -24.66 -0.82 13.20
C GLY A 38 -23.82 -1.90 12.51
N ASP A 39 -23.72 -3.06 13.17
CA ASP A 39 -23.26 -4.30 12.56
C ASP A 39 -24.19 -4.67 11.40
N VAL A 40 -23.69 -4.46 10.19
CA VAL A 40 -24.03 -5.28 9.02
C VAL A 40 -22.76 -6.04 8.68
N GLU A 41 -22.36 -6.96 9.55
CA GLU A 41 -21.58 -8.12 9.14
C GLU A 41 -22.54 -9.06 8.38
N SER A 42 -22.93 -8.68 7.15
CA SER A 42 -23.59 -9.59 6.23
C SER A 42 -22.58 -10.11 5.23
N CYS A 43 -22.04 -11.29 5.51
CA CYS A 43 -21.56 -12.32 4.58
C CYS A 43 -20.75 -11.92 3.33
N TYR A 44 -19.97 -10.84 3.39
CA TYR A 44 -18.80 -10.69 2.54
C TYR A 44 -17.62 -10.47 3.45
N GLU A 45 -16.72 -11.45 3.53
CA GLU A 45 -15.34 -11.27 3.95
C GLU A 45 -14.68 -10.29 2.96
N LEU A 46 -15.06 -9.02 3.02
CA LEU A 46 -14.27 -7.96 2.43
C LEU A 46 -13.03 -7.87 3.32
N ALA A 47 -11.94 -8.42 2.78
CA ALA A 47 -10.61 -8.28 3.33
C ALA A 47 -10.38 -6.85 3.86
N PRO A 48 -9.65 -6.70 4.98
CA PRO A 48 -9.54 -5.44 5.71
C PRO A 48 -9.23 -4.27 4.77
N ALA A 49 -9.88 -3.14 5.04
CA ALA A 49 -9.96 -1.91 4.23
C ALA A 49 -8.61 -1.17 4.05
N GLU A 50 -7.49 -1.87 4.09
CA GLU A 50 -6.12 -1.36 4.16
C GLU A 50 -5.31 -1.71 2.89
N TYR A 51 -5.98 -2.06 1.80
CA TYR A 51 -5.30 -2.15 0.51
C TYR A 51 -4.83 -0.75 0.08
N PRO A 52 -3.58 -0.58 -0.39
CA PRO A 52 -3.18 0.65 -1.07
C PRO A 52 -4.18 0.91 -2.18
N LEU A 53 -4.54 2.19 -2.32
CA LEU A 53 -5.80 2.73 -2.86
C LEU A 53 -6.32 2.14 -4.18
N CYS A 54 -5.58 1.30 -4.92
CA CYS A 54 -6.00 0.69 -6.19
C CYS A 54 -5.63 -0.81 -6.34
N LEU A 55 -5.89 -1.69 -5.36
CA LEU A 55 -5.51 -3.13 -5.43
C LEU A 55 -6.63 -4.18 -5.49
N SER A 56 -7.91 -3.84 -5.72
CA SER A 56 -8.92 -4.89 -5.89
C SER A 56 -8.70 -5.66 -7.21
N ALA A 57 -8.54 -6.97 -7.14
CA ALA A 57 -8.24 -7.87 -8.25
C ALA A 57 -9.39 -8.04 -9.28
N ASN A 58 -10.55 -7.41 -9.10
CA ASN A 58 -11.73 -7.72 -9.92
C ASN A 58 -11.67 -7.02 -11.30
N ALA A 59 -12.45 -7.48 -12.29
CA ALA A 59 -12.62 -6.74 -13.54
C ALA A 59 -13.15 -5.33 -13.22
N PRO A 60 -12.75 -4.26 -13.94
CA PRO A 60 -13.12 -2.89 -13.57
C PRO A 60 -14.64 -2.64 -13.64
N GLU A 61 -15.40 -3.52 -14.30
CA GLU A 61 -16.87 -3.53 -14.28
C GLU A 61 -17.48 -4.06 -12.97
N ASP A 62 -16.74 -4.85 -12.19
CA ASP A 62 -17.08 -5.31 -10.84
C ASP A 62 -16.57 -4.38 -9.73
N ARG A 63 -15.77 -3.36 -10.08
CA ARG A 63 -15.18 -2.35 -9.18
C ARG A 63 -15.99 -1.06 -9.07
N ILE A 64 -17.30 -1.12 -9.18
CA ILE A 64 -18.12 0.02 -8.80
C ILE A 64 -18.05 0.07 -7.27
N LEU A 65 -17.10 0.81 -6.72
CA LEU A 65 -16.90 1.04 -5.28
C LEU A 65 -18.15 1.68 -4.68
N SER A 66 -18.89 2.44 -5.49
CA SER A 66 -20.18 3.01 -5.12
C SER A 66 -21.38 2.06 -5.20
N ARG A 67 -21.20 0.74 -5.51
CA ARG A 67 -22.31 -0.22 -5.69
C ARG A 67 -23.15 -0.28 -4.41
N GLN A 68 -24.21 0.52 -4.46
CA GLN A 68 -25.35 0.60 -3.55
C GLN A 68 -24.96 0.87 -2.10
N SER A 69 -25.09 2.13 -1.67
CA SER A 69 -25.10 2.41 -0.23
C SER A 69 -26.15 1.52 0.43
N ALA A 70 -25.78 0.84 1.52
CA ALA A 70 -26.77 0.14 2.32
C ALA A 70 -27.88 1.12 2.74
N ALA A 71 -27.59 2.43 2.85
CA ALA A 71 -28.58 3.46 3.13
C ALA A 71 -29.64 3.67 2.03
N CYS A 72 -29.39 3.28 0.77
CA CYS A 72 -30.34 3.33 -0.34
C CYS A 72 -31.20 2.04 -0.42
N VAL A 73 -30.67 0.90 0.06
CA VAL A 73 -31.28 -0.44 -0.05
C VAL A 73 -31.98 -0.87 1.24
N ASP A 74 -31.43 -0.48 2.39
CA ASP A 74 -31.91 -0.84 3.71
C ASP A 74 -32.92 0.19 4.23
N TYR A 75 -34.13 0.11 3.68
CA TYR A 75 -35.33 0.73 4.24
C TYR A 75 -35.84 -0.02 5.49
N SER A 76 -35.08 -0.95 6.08
CA SER A 76 -35.49 -1.53 7.35
C SER A 76 -35.49 -0.42 8.41
N HIS A 77 -36.64 -0.19 9.03
CA HIS A 77 -36.93 0.92 9.95
C HIS A 77 -36.12 0.89 11.27
N LYS A 78 -34.93 0.30 11.30
CA LYS A 78 -34.08 0.23 12.48
C LYS A 78 -33.49 1.61 12.75
N LEU A 79 -33.94 2.20 13.86
CA LEU A 79 -33.40 3.45 14.38
C LEU A 79 -31.89 3.30 14.59
N PRO A 80 -31.05 4.27 14.16
CA PRO A 80 -29.62 4.27 14.47
C PRO A 80 -29.37 4.12 15.97
N ARG A 81 -28.24 3.52 16.37
CA ARG A 81 -27.92 3.26 17.79
C ARG A 81 -28.04 4.51 18.66
N ILE A 82 -27.67 5.70 18.14
CA ILE A 82 -27.84 6.99 18.87
C ILE A 82 -29.30 7.26 19.28
N PHE A 83 -30.28 6.91 18.45
CA PHE A 83 -31.70 7.03 18.81
C PHE A 83 -32.12 5.94 19.78
N GLN A 84 -31.61 4.72 19.62
CA GLN A 84 -31.86 3.63 20.58
C GLN A 84 -31.34 4.00 21.99
N LEU A 85 -30.18 4.65 22.09
CA LEU A 85 -29.63 5.18 23.35
C LEU A 85 -30.58 6.19 24.01
N CYS A 86 -31.24 7.06 23.23
CA CYS A 86 -32.25 7.98 23.74
C CYS A 86 -33.47 7.28 24.36
N HIS A 87 -33.70 5.99 24.06
CA HIS A 87 -34.82 5.22 24.61
C HIS A 87 -34.47 4.42 25.87
N ILE A 88 -33.19 4.31 26.27
CA ILE A 88 -32.77 3.51 27.43
C ILE A 88 -33.24 4.13 28.76
N CYS A 89 -32.79 5.35 29.08
CA CYS A 89 -33.22 6.07 30.28
C CYS A 89 -33.10 7.59 30.11
N SER A 90 -33.76 8.36 31.00
CA SER A 90 -33.77 9.84 30.93
C SER A 90 -32.37 10.45 31.03
N ARG A 91 -31.49 9.89 31.85
CA ARG A 91 -30.11 10.39 32.02
C ARG A 91 -29.28 10.23 30.73
N ILE A 92 -29.31 9.04 30.12
CA ILE A 92 -28.62 8.78 28.85
C ILE A 92 -29.21 9.65 27.74
N ARG A 93 -30.54 9.78 27.69
CA ARG A 93 -31.21 10.70 26.76
C ARG A 93 -30.70 12.12 26.92
N THR A 94 -30.66 12.67 28.13
CA THR A 94 -30.16 14.04 28.36
C THR A 94 -28.70 14.19 27.93
N LEU A 95 -27.84 13.20 28.22
CA LEU A 95 -26.44 13.21 27.78
C LEU A 95 -26.30 13.18 26.25
N VAL A 96 -26.97 12.24 25.58
CA VAL A 96 -26.95 12.09 24.12
C VAL A 96 -27.53 13.32 23.43
N MET A 97 -28.67 13.83 23.91
CA MET A 97 -29.33 15.02 23.34
C MET A 97 -28.53 16.31 23.62
N GLY A 98 -27.74 16.34 24.69
CA GLY A 98 -26.87 17.45 25.08
C GLY A 98 -25.46 17.38 24.49
N ALA A 99 -25.17 16.41 23.61
CA ALA A 99 -23.85 16.23 23.01
C ALA A 99 -23.87 16.46 21.48
N PRO A 100 -23.87 17.72 20.99
CA PRO A 100 -23.92 18.04 19.56
C PRO A 100 -22.81 17.37 18.73
N GLN A 101 -21.63 17.14 19.33
CA GLN A 101 -20.51 16.43 18.68
C GLN A 101 -20.84 14.97 18.35
N LEU A 102 -21.65 14.31 19.18
CA LEU A 102 -22.10 12.94 18.93
C LEU A 102 -23.02 12.91 17.70
N TRP A 103 -23.93 13.87 17.60
CA TRP A 103 -24.81 14.03 16.43
C TRP A 103 -24.03 14.40 15.16
N ALA A 104 -23.01 15.26 15.29
CA ALA A 104 -22.15 15.67 14.18
C ALA A 104 -21.41 14.50 13.50
N ARG A 105 -21.11 13.43 14.24
CA ARG A 105 -20.47 12.20 13.71
C ARG A 105 -21.45 11.20 13.09
N GLN A 106 -22.75 11.39 13.29
CA GLN A 106 -23.79 10.42 12.87
C GLN A 106 -24.53 10.84 11.60
N ALA A 107 -24.15 11.96 10.98
CA ALA A 107 -24.88 12.55 9.84
C ALA A 107 -25.06 11.57 8.66
N LEU A 108 -24.10 10.67 8.43
CA LEU A 108 -24.15 9.66 7.37
C LEU A 108 -24.86 8.36 7.78
N CYS A 109 -25.07 8.12 9.08
CA CYS A 109 -25.71 6.90 9.56
C CYS A 109 -27.21 6.86 9.27
N TRP A 110 -27.83 8.00 8.97
CA TRP A 110 -29.25 8.05 8.60
C TRP A 110 -29.57 9.18 7.62
N PRO A 111 -29.25 9.01 6.33
CA PRO A 111 -29.37 10.08 5.35
C PRO A 111 -30.80 10.64 5.22
N ALA A 112 -31.82 9.79 5.30
CA ALA A 112 -33.22 10.19 5.24
C ALA A 112 -33.66 11.15 6.37
N ARG A 113 -32.86 11.27 7.45
CA ARG A 113 -33.07 12.22 8.55
C ARG A 113 -31.83 13.05 8.84
N ALA A 114 -30.99 13.26 7.82
CA ALA A 114 -29.78 14.05 7.94
C ALA A 114 -30.10 15.46 8.47
N ASP A 115 -31.21 16.06 8.02
CA ASP A 115 -31.72 17.34 8.51
C ASP A 115 -31.88 17.39 10.04
N ILE A 116 -32.52 16.39 10.65
CA ILE A 116 -32.72 16.30 12.10
C ILE A 116 -31.39 16.13 12.81
N ILE A 117 -30.53 15.24 12.31
CA ILE A 117 -29.21 14.97 12.90
C ILE A 117 -28.35 16.23 12.86
N LEU A 118 -28.35 16.94 11.73
CA LEU A 118 -27.58 18.15 11.51
C LEU A 118 -28.12 19.34 12.29
N GLN A 119 -29.44 19.44 12.49
CA GLN A 119 -30.04 20.41 13.40
C GLN A 119 -29.58 20.17 14.84
N ARG A 120 -29.52 18.90 15.29
CA ARG A 120 -29.03 18.53 16.62
C ARG A 120 -27.53 18.75 16.79
N ALA A 121 -26.75 18.59 15.73
CA ALA A 121 -25.34 18.96 15.69
C ALA A 121 -25.13 20.48 15.83
N GLY A 122 -26.16 21.31 15.61
CA GLY A 122 -26.09 22.75 15.81
C GLY A 122 -25.03 23.39 14.91
N ALA A 123 -24.08 24.11 15.51
CA ALA A 123 -22.94 24.73 14.83
C ALA A 123 -21.64 23.90 14.88
N CYS A 124 -21.69 22.66 15.40
CA CYS A 124 -20.48 21.84 15.51
C CYS A 124 -19.90 21.47 14.14
N LEU A 125 -18.59 21.26 14.11
CA LEU A 125 -17.92 20.70 12.95
C LEU A 125 -18.34 19.26 12.73
N LEU A 126 -18.45 18.87 11.47
CA LEU A 126 -19.01 17.59 11.05
C LEU A 126 -17.90 16.65 10.59
N SER A 127 -18.04 15.35 10.91
CA SER A 127 -17.22 14.29 10.34
C SER A 127 -18.11 13.43 9.44
N PHE A 128 -17.82 13.42 8.14
CA PHE A 128 -18.55 12.63 7.16
C PHE A 128 -17.72 11.39 6.81
N ILE A 129 -17.85 10.33 7.60
CA ILE A 129 -17.09 9.09 7.45
C ILE A 129 -18.02 7.95 7.02
N SER A 130 -17.75 7.35 5.86
CA SER A 130 -18.44 6.15 5.37
C SER A 130 -17.46 5.20 4.68
N LYS A 131 -17.35 3.99 5.24
CA LYS A 131 -16.62 2.88 4.61
C LYS A 131 -17.40 2.25 3.44
N GLN A 132 -18.69 2.58 3.32
CA GLN A 132 -19.55 2.13 2.22
C GLN A 132 -19.69 3.22 1.15
N GLY A 133 -19.90 2.79 -0.09
CA GLY A 133 -20.26 3.67 -1.21
C GLY A 133 -21.52 4.49 -0.94
N LEU A 134 -21.50 5.79 -1.23
CA LEU A 134 -22.68 6.65 -1.18
C LEU A 134 -23.28 6.82 -2.58
N CYS A 135 -24.59 6.61 -2.70
CA CYS A 135 -25.36 6.91 -3.91
C CYS A 135 -25.47 8.44 -4.12
N SER A 136 -25.67 8.87 -5.37
CA SER A 136 -25.77 10.30 -5.74
C SER A 136 -26.91 11.05 -5.04
N CYS A 137 -28.01 10.37 -4.70
CA CYS A 137 -29.11 10.96 -3.94
C CYS A 137 -28.67 11.36 -2.53
N ILE A 138 -27.98 10.49 -1.80
CA ILE A 138 -27.47 10.80 -0.45
C ILE A 138 -26.44 11.91 -0.48
N PHE A 139 -25.57 11.93 -1.50
CA PHE A 139 -24.65 13.05 -1.68
C PHE A 139 -25.40 14.39 -1.80
N SER A 140 -26.52 14.43 -2.53
CA SER A 140 -27.34 15.64 -2.64
C SER A 140 -27.93 16.12 -1.33
N ASP A 141 -28.22 15.21 -0.40
CA ASP A 141 -28.76 15.55 0.93
C ASP A 141 -27.69 16.16 1.85
N ILE A 142 -26.44 15.70 1.73
CA ILE A 142 -25.35 16.12 2.62
C ILE A 142 -24.51 17.27 2.06
N LYS A 143 -24.50 17.50 0.74
CA LYS A 143 -23.55 18.43 0.08
C LYS A 143 -23.60 19.85 0.66
N SER A 144 -24.78 20.34 1.03
CA SER A 144 -24.98 21.68 1.59
C SER A 144 -24.34 21.86 2.96
N PHE A 145 -23.94 20.77 3.64
CA PHE A 145 -23.34 20.77 4.96
C PHE A 145 -21.83 20.53 4.96
N LEU A 146 -21.25 20.16 3.81
CA LEU A 146 -19.81 19.87 3.69
C LEU A 146 -18.93 21.07 4.03
N HIS A 147 -19.44 22.30 3.92
CA HIS A 147 -18.73 23.51 4.35
C HIS A 147 -18.41 23.56 5.85
N ARG A 148 -19.04 22.70 6.68
CA ARG A 148 -18.79 22.56 8.12
C ARG A 148 -17.88 21.39 8.46
N SER A 149 -17.38 20.68 7.47
CA SER A 149 -16.62 19.46 7.70
C SER A 149 -15.24 19.75 8.28
N ILE A 150 -14.85 18.95 9.28
CA ILE A 150 -13.46 18.80 9.72
C ILE A 150 -12.80 17.58 9.08
N GLU A 151 -13.58 16.53 8.85
CA GLU A 151 -13.13 15.25 8.27
C GLU A 151 -14.14 14.80 7.22
N ILE A 152 -13.65 14.34 6.07
CA ILE A 152 -14.45 13.73 5.02
C ILE A 152 -13.77 12.43 4.61
N GLU A 153 -14.44 11.30 4.75
CA GLU A 153 -14.03 9.99 4.24
C GLU A 153 -15.22 9.37 3.48
N LEU A 154 -15.23 9.51 2.16
CA LEU A 154 -16.36 9.08 1.32
C LEU A 154 -15.91 8.27 0.12
N ILE A 155 -16.78 7.32 -0.26
CA ILE A 155 -16.71 6.59 -1.52
C ILE A 155 -17.89 7.02 -2.38
N LEU A 156 -17.66 7.55 -3.57
CA LEU A 156 -18.65 8.23 -4.40
C LEU A 156 -18.66 7.66 -5.83
N PRO A 157 -19.81 7.74 -6.55
CA PRO A 157 -19.83 7.39 -7.96
C PRO A 157 -18.99 8.38 -8.76
N GLY A 158 -18.41 7.94 -9.88
CA GLY A 158 -17.65 8.85 -10.77
C GLY A 158 -18.54 9.88 -11.47
N VAL A 159 -19.83 9.57 -11.66
CA VAL A 159 -20.79 10.39 -12.40
C VAL A 159 -22.03 10.68 -11.55
N TYR A 160 -22.45 11.94 -11.56
CA TYR A 160 -23.72 12.41 -11.03
C TYR A 160 -24.71 12.64 -12.18
N LEU A 161 -25.81 11.88 -12.18
CA LEU A 161 -26.91 12.07 -13.12
C LEU A 161 -27.86 13.15 -12.60
N ARG A 162 -27.97 14.26 -13.33
CA ARG A 162 -28.92 15.32 -13.03
C ARG A 162 -30.34 14.96 -13.49
N ALA A 163 -31.33 15.65 -12.93
CA ALA A 163 -32.74 15.48 -13.29
C ALA A 163 -33.06 15.83 -14.76
N ASP A 164 -32.24 16.67 -15.39
CA ASP A 164 -32.32 17.03 -16.82
C ASP A 164 -31.61 16.02 -17.74
N GLY A 165 -31.09 14.92 -17.18
CA GLY A 165 -30.36 13.90 -17.92
C GLY A 165 -28.87 14.20 -18.15
N ALA A 166 -28.37 15.36 -17.71
CA ALA A 166 -26.95 15.68 -17.85
C ALA A 166 -26.08 14.84 -16.89
N HIS A 167 -24.97 14.32 -17.43
CA HIS A 167 -23.95 13.60 -16.66
C HIS A 167 -22.85 14.57 -16.22
N LEU A 168 -22.74 14.81 -14.91
CA LEU A 168 -21.69 15.63 -14.33
C LEU A 168 -20.64 14.78 -13.61
N SER A 169 -19.40 15.26 -13.57
CA SER A 169 -18.38 14.67 -12.71
C SER A 169 -18.73 14.90 -11.25
N MET A 170 -18.83 13.81 -10.48
CA MET A 170 -19.05 13.90 -9.03
C MET A 170 -17.85 14.55 -8.34
N SER A 171 -16.64 14.26 -8.82
CA SER A 171 -15.41 14.89 -8.35
C SER A 171 -15.44 16.41 -8.54
N ALA A 172 -15.90 16.90 -9.69
CA ALA A 172 -16.03 18.34 -9.92
C ALA A 172 -17.10 18.99 -9.05
N LEU A 173 -18.20 18.29 -8.77
CA LEU A 173 -19.28 18.80 -7.92
C LEU A 173 -18.84 18.97 -6.46
N ILE A 174 -18.15 17.98 -5.89
CA ILE A 174 -17.75 18.02 -4.48
C ILE A 174 -16.67 19.07 -4.21
N VAL A 175 -15.79 19.35 -5.18
CA VAL A 175 -14.73 20.37 -5.04
C VAL A 175 -15.30 21.73 -4.64
N ASN A 176 -16.42 22.15 -5.23
CA ASN A 176 -17.01 23.45 -4.92
C ASN A 176 -17.48 23.55 -3.45
N GLU A 177 -17.91 22.43 -2.88
CA GLU A 177 -18.35 22.38 -1.48
C GLU A 177 -17.16 22.23 -0.52
N ILE A 178 -16.14 21.45 -0.90
CA ILE A 178 -14.89 21.31 -0.14
C ILE A 178 -14.15 22.64 -0.03
N LEU A 179 -14.13 23.45 -1.10
CA LEU A 179 -13.51 24.78 -1.08
C LEU A 179 -14.18 25.74 -0.08
N ARG A 180 -15.41 25.45 0.36
CA ARG A 180 -16.10 26.22 1.40
C ARG A 180 -15.82 25.69 2.81
N ALA A 181 -15.21 24.50 2.93
CA ALA A 181 -14.89 23.84 4.19
C ALA A 181 -13.57 24.37 4.78
N ASN A 182 -13.60 25.59 5.31
CA ASN A 182 -12.40 26.29 5.81
C ASN A 182 -11.72 25.62 7.02
N GLN A 183 -12.37 24.64 7.65
CA GLN A 183 -11.84 23.90 8.80
C GLN A 183 -11.53 22.43 8.48
N LEU A 184 -11.58 22.04 7.20
CA LEU A 184 -11.29 20.68 6.78
C LEU A 184 -9.81 20.36 7.01
N THR A 185 -9.52 19.36 7.85
CA THR A 185 -8.17 18.89 8.16
C THR A 185 -7.84 17.59 7.46
N ASP A 186 -8.84 16.72 7.23
CA ASP A 186 -8.63 15.38 6.70
C ASP A 186 -9.63 15.07 5.57
N LEU A 187 -9.11 14.70 4.41
CA LEU A 187 -9.88 14.46 3.20
C LEU A 187 -9.50 13.13 2.57
N GLN A 188 -10.39 12.15 2.65
CA GLN A 188 -10.31 10.88 1.97
C GLN A 188 -11.50 10.72 1.02
N LEU A 189 -11.21 10.67 -0.28
CA LEU A 189 -12.25 10.54 -1.31
C LEU A 189 -11.86 9.48 -2.31
N ARG A 190 -12.80 8.58 -2.59
CA ARG A 190 -12.64 7.53 -3.58
C ARG A 190 -13.78 7.62 -4.58
N PHE A 191 -13.45 7.75 -5.86
CA PHE A 191 -14.44 7.80 -6.93
C PHE A 191 -14.38 6.52 -7.77
N ASP A 192 -15.54 6.06 -8.25
CA ASP A 192 -15.54 5.12 -9.37
C ASP A 192 -14.91 5.75 -10.61
N VAL A 193 -14.28 4.94 -11.46
CA VAL A 193 -13.74 5.42 -12.74
C VAL A 193 -14.87 5.90 -13.64
N ARG A 194 -14.80 7.17 -14.04
CA ARG A 194 -15.69 7.74 -15.05
C ARG A 194 -15.40 7.11 -16.41
N ARG A 195 -16.39 6.39 -16.96
CA ARG A 195 -16.37 5.87 -18.33
C ARG A 195 -17.32 6.70 -19.18
N GLY A 196 -16.80 7.72 -19.85
CA GLY A 196 -17.59 8.60 -20.74
C GLY A 196 -16.83 8.95 -22.01
N PRO A 197 -17.54 9.40 -23.06
CA PRO A 197 -16.93 9.78 -24.34
C PRO A 197 -15.94 10.95 -24.22
N ASP A 198 -16.12 11.81 -23.22
CA ASP A 198 -15.30 13.01 -22.99
C ASP A 198 -13.92 12.70 -22.39
N GLY A 199 -13.62 11.44 -22.07
CA GLY A 199 -12.40 11.04 -21.38
C GLY A 199 -12.27 11.63 -19.95
N PRO A 200 -11.19 11.30 -19.23
CA PRO A 200 -10.89 11.95 -17.96
C PRO A 200 -10.50 13.42 -18.20
N SER A 201 -11.05 14.33 -17.39
CA SER A 201 -10.57 15.71 -17.37
C SER A 201 -9.23 15.80 -16.65
N ALA A 202 -8.35 16.70 -17.09
CA ALA A 202 -7.08 16.94 -16.40
C ALA A 202 -7.34 17.38 -14.94
N PRO A 203 -6.65 16.79 -13.94
CA PRO A 203 -6.89 17.14 -12.55
C PRO A 203 -6.66 18.62 -12.27
N ARG A 204 -7.59 19.25 -11.55
CA ARG A 204 -7.48 20.65 -11.11
C ARG A 204 -6.70 20.77 -9.80
N ILE A 205 -5.73 21.67 -9.73
CA ILE A 205 -5.07 22.01 -8.46
C ILE A 205 -6.00 22.94 -7.66
N ILE A 206 -6.25 22.61 -6.39
CA ILE A 206 -7.10 23.39 -5.48
C ILE A 206 -6.37 23.69 -4.18
N SER A 207 -6.55 24.88 -3.62
CA SER A 207 -5.89 25.26 -2.35
C SER A 207 -6.86 25.08 -1.18
N ILE A 208 -6.49 24.27 -0.20
CA ILE A 208 -7.24 24.07 1.05
C ILE A 208 -6.28 24.33 2.22
N PRO A 209 -6.20 25.57 2.73
CA PRO A 209 -5.13 25.97 3.66
C PRO A 209 -5.09 25.20 4.97
N SER A 210 -6.23 24.71 5.46
CA SER A 210 -6.37 23.95 6.71
C SER A 210 -6.03 22.46 6.59
N LEU A 211 -5.94 21.96 5.35
CA LEU A 211 -5.84 20.52 5.10
C LEU A 211 -4.48 19.98 5.53
N ARG A 212 -4.49 18.90 6.31
CA ARG A 212 -3.32 18.19 6.83
C ARG A 212 -3.11 16.86 6.13
N SER A 213 -4.19 16.16 5.80
CA SER A 213 -4.16 14.86 5.15
C SER A 213 -5.10 14.81 3.96
N ALA A 214 -4.61 14.30 2.82
CA ALA A 214 -5.39 14.08 1.62
C ALA A 214 -5.13 12.66 1.07
N ARG A 215 -6.17 11.85 0.91
CA ARG A 215 -6.11 10.51 0.33
C ARG A 215 -7.16 10.40 -0.78
N LEU A 216 -6.73 10.50 -2.02
CA LEU A 216 -7.60 10.62 -3.19
C LEU A 216 -7.45 9.43 -4.13
N GLN A 217 -8.57 8.84 -4.54
CA GLN A 217 -8.61 7.83 -5.58
C GLN A 217 -9.54 8.27 -6.72
N ASN A 218 -9.02 8.28 -7.95
CA ASN A 218 -9.71 8.70 -9.17
C ASN A 218 -10.29 10.13 -9.10
N ALA A 219 -9.72 11.00 -8.26
CA ALA A 219 -10.17 12.38 -8.13
C ALA A 219 -9.68 13.23 -9.30
N GLU A 220 -10.55 14.07 -9.86
CA GLU A 220 -10.22 15.06 -10.89
C GLU A 220 -9.64 16.36 -10.28
N PHE A 221 -9.04 16.28 -9.09
CA PHE A 221 -8.39 17.40 -8.44
C PHE A 221 -7.28 16.95 -7.49
N MET A 222 -6.37 17.87 -7.18
CA MET A 222 -5.29 17.70 -6.22
C MET A 222 -5.29 18.87 -5.23
N PRO A 223 -5.46 18.62 -3.92
CA PRO A 223 -5.38 19.66 -2.91
C PRO A 223 -3.93 20.02 -2.62
N VAL A 224 -3.69 21.30 -2.39
CA VAL A 224 -2.40 21.85 -1.97
C VAL A 224 -2.59 22.80 -0.79
N GLY A 225 -1.53 22.95 0.00
CA GLY A 225 -1.53 23.87 1.13
C GLY A 225 -0.33 23.68 2.05
N LYS A 226 0.05 24.75 2.75
CA LYS A 226 1.18 24.73 3.68
C LYS A 226 0.99 23.78 4.86
N ALA A 227 -0.25 23.51 5.26
CA ALA A 227 -0.55 22.59 6.36
C ALA A 227 -0.50 21.11 5.96
N LEU A 228 -0.43 20.81 4.65
CA LEU A 228 -0.51 19.45 4.13
C LEU A 228 0.75 18.66 4.50
N ARG A 229 0.54 17.53 5.18
CA ARG A 229 1.57 16.60 5.64
C ARG A 229 1.50 15.27 4.93
N VAL A 230 0.29 14.82 4.58
CA VAL A 230 0.07 13.54 3.92
C VAL A 230 -0.68 13.78 2.62
N LEU A 231 -0.14 13.29 1.51
CA LEU A 231 -0.78 13.36 0.20
C LEU A 231 -0.69 12.01 -0.53
N HIS A 232 -1.81 11.31 -0.62
CA HIS A 232 -1.93 10.07 -1.38
C HIS A 232 -2.83 10.31 -2.57
N ILE A 233 -2.35 9.98 -3.77
CA ILE A 233 -3.13 10.06 -5.00
C ILE A 233 -3.00 8.73 -5.72
N ALA A 234 -4.15 8.10 -5.97
CA ALA A 234 -4.24 6.89 -6.76
C ALA A 234 -5.20 7.07 -7.92
N VAL A 235 -4.83 6.56 -9.09
CA VAL A 235 -5.60 6.66 -10.31
C VAL A 235 -5.63 5.29 -10.96
N GLU A 236 -6.81 4.87 -11.42
CA GLU A 236 -6.94 3.66 -12.24
C GLU A 236 -6.46 3.91 -13.67
N PRO A 237 -6.12 2.86 -14.44
CA PRO A 237 -5.76 3.02 -15.84
C PRO A 237 -6.81 3.84 -16.61
N ARG A 238 -6.36 4.87 -17.34
CA ARG A 238 -7.21 5.86 -18.06
C ARG A 238 -8.02 6.80 -17.16
N GLY A 239 -7.70 6.89 -15.88
CA GLY A 239 -8.24 7.89 -14.97
C GLY A 239 -7.57 9.26 -15.12
N PRO A 240 -7.95 10.24 -14.28
CA PRO A 240 -7.44 11.60 -14.35
C PRO A 240 -6.04 11.70 -13.73
N ALA A 241 -5.00 11.55 -14.57
CA ALA A 241 -3.60 11.69 -14.16
C ALA A 241 -3.03 13.09 -14.44
N LEU A 242 -2.14 13.58 -13.58
CA LEU A 242 -1.42 14.85 -13.75
C LEU A 242 -0.20 14.66 -14.66
N SER A 243 0.22 15.69 -15.39
CA SER A 243 1.58 15.67 -15.93
C SER A 243 2.61 16.01 -14.85
N LEU A 244 3.82 15.46 -14.97
CA LEU A 244 4.90 15.69 -14.00
C LEU A 244 5.17 17.19 -13.75
N PRO A 245 5.23 18.09 -14.76
CA PRO A 245 5.43 19.52 -14.52
C PRO A 245 4.35 20.17 -13.66
N HIS A 246 3.08 19.84 -13.91
CA HIS A 246 1.96 20.37 -13.12
C HIS A 246 2.01 19.85 -11.69
N PHE A 247 2.36 18.57 -11.52
CA PHE A 247 2.50 17.96 -10.21
C PHE A 247 3.63 18.59 -9.39
N ILE A 248 4.83 18.75 -9.96
CA ILE A 248 5.96 19.43 -9.29
C ILE A 248 5.61 20.87 -8.94
N SER A 249 4.91 21.59 -9.82
CA SER A 249 4.42 22.94 -9.54
C SER A 249 3.45 22.98 -8.35
N ALA A 250 2.53 22.01 -8.27
CA ALA A 250 1.58 21.89 -7.18
C ALA A 250 2.28 21.62 -5.83
N LEU A 251 3.29 20.75 -5.80
CA LEU A 251 4.02 20.40 -4.59
C LEU A 251 4.80 21.59 -3.98
N ARG A 252 5.13 22.63 -4.76
CA ARG A 252 5.73 23.87 -4.23
C ARG A 252 4.86 24.54 -3.16
N ALA A 253 3.54 24.32 -3.19
CA ALA A 253 2.61 24.83 -2.20
C ALA A 253 2.52 23.96 -0.93
N CYS A 254 3.26 22.85 -0.85
CA CYS A 254 3.21 21.86 0.22
C CYS A 254 4.59 21.67 0.92
N PRO A 255 5.23 22.71 1.48
CA PRO A 255 6.58 22.61 2.05
C PRO A 255 6.69 21.69 3.27
N ASN A 256 5.59 21.45 3.99
CA ASN A 256 5.56 20.61 5.18
C ASN A 256 5.13 19.16 4.89
N LEU A 257 5.16 18.74 3.62
CA LEU A 257 4.77 17.40 3.22
C LEU A 257 5.75 16.37 3.82
N GLN A 258 5.19 15.40 4.53
CA GLN A 258 5.91 14.32 5.23
C GLN A 258 5.75 12.98 4.53
N GLU A 259 4.59 12.75 3.93
CA GLU A 259 4.25 11.51 3.24
C GLU A 259 3.65 11.83 1.87
N LEU A 260 4.25 11.24 0.84
CA LEU A 260 3.79 11.34 -0.54
C LEU A 260 3.63 9.94 -1.12
N ALA A 261 2.40 9.55 -1.45
CA ALA A 261 2.11 8.29 -2.12
C ALA A 261 1.42 8.54 -3.46
N LEU A 262 1.99 8.01 -4.53
CA LEU A 262 1.52 8.19 -5.90
C LEU A 262 1.30 6.83 -6.54
N GLN A 263 0.11 6.58 -7.07
CA GLN A 263 -0.22 5.35 -7.79
C GLN A 263 -0.90 5.66 -9.12
N ASN A 264 -0.18 5.50 -10.24
CA ASN A 264 -0.57 5.95 -11.58
C ASN A 264 -1.06 7.40 -11.65
N ALA A 265 -0.71 8.22 -10.65
CA ALA A 265 -1.21 9.58 -10.51
C ALA A 265 -0.59 10.55 -11.52
N ILE A 266 0.52 10.16 -12.14
CA ILE A 266 1.30 11.00 -13.03
C ILE A 266 1.47 10.30 -14.38
N GLN A 267 1.05 10.97 -15.45
CA GLN A 267 1.21 10.51 -16.84
C GLN A 267 2.46 11.11 -17.49
N GLY A 268 3.15 10.32 -18.30
CA GLY A 268 4.27 10.78 -19.10
C GLY A 268 5.15 9.63 -19.59
N GLU A 269 5.97 9.90 -20.61
CA GLU A 269 7.04 9.00 -21.03
C GLU A 269 8.37 9.47 -20.41
N TYR A 270 8.87 8.75 -19.41
CA TYR A 270 10.05 9.19 -18.63
C TYR A 270 11.35 8.52 -19.09
N LYS A 271 11.66 8.57 -20.39
CA LYS A 271 12.88 7.92 -20.93
C LYS A 271 14.18 8.46 -20.30
N LEU A 272 14.24 9.78 -20.05
CA LEU A 272 15.31 10.42 -19.30
C LEU A 272 14.69 11.33 -18.22
N PRO A 273 15.26 11.39 -17.01
CA PRO A 273 14.67 12.14 -15.90
C PRO A 273 14.55 13.65 -16.16
N TRP A 274 15.45 14.23 -16.96
CA TRP A 274 15.43 15.66 -17.35
C TRP A 274 14.56 15.97 -18.57
N ASN A 275 14.14 14.97 -19.35
CA ASN A 275 13.27 15.17 -20.52
C ASN A 275 11.82 15.53 -20.16
N ALA A 276 11.48 15.61 -18.87
CA ALA A 276 10.15 15.91 -18.38
C ALA A 276 9.63 17.33 -18.74
N GLY A 277 10.38 18.14 -19.49
CA GLY A 277 9.91 19.42 -20.03
C GLY A 277 9.77 20.53 -18.98
N LEU A 278 10.37 20.37 -17.80
CA LEU A 278 10.46 21.44 -16.81
C LEU A 278 11.57 22.40 -17.25
N ALA A 279 11.19 23.49 -17.90
CA ALA A 279 12.12 24.55 -18.29
C ALA A 279 12.89 25.06 -17.06
N SER A 280 14.18 24.74 -16.99
CA SER A 280 15.22 25.40 -16.18
C SER A 280 14.94 25.69 -14.69
N GLY A 281 14.00 24.98 -14.05
CA GLY A 281 13.64 25.21 -12.66
C GLY A 281 14.64 24.60 -11.67
N CYS A 282 14.93 25.32 -10.58
CA CYS A 282 15.58 24.72 -9.41
C CYS A 282 14.77 23.52 -8.89
N PRO A 283 15.44 22.46 -8.42
CA PRO A 283 14.75 21.31 -7.83
C PRO A 283 13.89 21.76 -6.64
N LEU A 284 12.73 21.14 -6.50
CA LEU A 284 11.83 21.38 -5.38
C LEU A 284 12.42 20.75 -4.13
N VAL A 285 12.70 21.54 -3.10
CA VAL A 285 13.16 21.01 -1.81
C VAL A 285 11.96 20.67 -0.92
N LEU A 286 11.86 19.41 -0.49
CA LEU A 286 10.87 18.94 0.49
C LEU A 286 11.60 18.41 1.74
N GLU A 287 12.05 19.32 2.61
CA GLU A 287 12.84 18.98 3.80
C GLU A 287 12.10 18.10 4.81
N SER A 288 10.77 18.20 4.83
CA SER A 288 9.93 17.44 5.75
C SER A 288 9.60 16.04 5.26
N LEU A 289 9.92 15.70 4.00
CA LEU A 289 9.49 14.43 3.40
C LEU A 289 10.24 13.26 4.02
N LYS A 290 9.49 12.33 4.61
CA LYS A 290 9.99 11.13 5.28
C LYS A 290 9.60 9.85 4.57
N HIS A 291 8.46 9.86 3.89
CA HIS A 291 7.90 8.71 3.20
C HIS A 291 7.58 9.09 1.74
N LEU A 292 8.14 8.31 0.80
CA LEU A 292 7.86 8.45 -0.62
C LEU A 292 7.46 7.10 -1.20
N THR A 293 6.21 6.98 -1.66
CA THR A 293 5.71 5.84 -2.42
C THR A 293 5.43 6.24 -3.86
N CYS A 294 6.06 5.57 -4.82
CA CYS A 294 5.87 5.83 -6.25
C CYS A 294 5.49 4.55 -6.96
N SER A 295 4.30 4.52 -7.56
CA SER A 295 3.75 3.41 -8.34
C SER A 295 3.20 3.93 -9.68
N GLY A 296 3.48 3.22 -10.77
CA GLY A 296 2.89 3.49 -12.09
C GLY A 296 3.88 3.42 -13.24
N GLU A 297 3.91 4.47 -14.07
CA GLU A 297 4.74 4.53 -15.29
C GLU A 297 6.22 4.28 -15.02
N GLN A 298 6.88 3.60 -15.96
CA GLN A 298 8.30 3.28 -15.88
C GLN A 298 9.16 4.54 -15.73
N ASN A 299 10.23 4.47 -14.94
CA ASN A 299 11.15 5.57 -14.64
C ASN A 299 10.54 6.78 -13.90
N LEU A 300 9.27 6.71 -13.46
CA LEU A 300 8.62 7.81 -12.75
C LEU A 300 9.35 8.17 -11.44
N ALA A 301 9.79 7.16 -10.68
CA ALA A 301 10.51 7.38 -9.42
C ALA A 301 11.81 8.19 -9.66
N ARG A 302 12.57 7.84 -10.71
CA ARG A 302 13.79 8.56 -11.11
C ARG A 302 13.50 9.98 -11.55
N ALA A 303 12.47 10.16 -12.37
CA ALA A 303 12.06 11.49 -12.83
C ALA A 303 11.62 12.37 -11.63
N LEU A 304 10.84 11.83 -10.70
CA LEU A 304 10.42 12.54 -9.50
C LEU A 304 11.61 12.98 -8.64
N LEU A 305 12.56 12.09 -8.36
CA LEU A 305 13.72 12.41 -7.52
C LEU A 305 14.73 13.32 -8.22
N TYR A 306 14.77 13.33 -9.56
CA TYR A 306 15.49 14.35 -10.29
C TYR A 306 14.92 15.74 -10.04
N TRP A 307 13.59 15.88 -9.90
CA TRP A 307 12.93 17.18 -9.71
C TRP A 307 12.65 17.54 -8.25
N ILE A 308 12.68 16.57 -7.34
CA ILE A 308 12.46 16.75 -5.90
C ILE A 308 13.76 16.46 -5.16
N SER A 309 14.32 17.48 -4.52
CA SER A 309 15.38 17.34 -3.53
C SER A 309 14.74 16.97 -2.19
N VAL A 310 15.06 15.79 -1.70
CA VAL A 310 14.60 15.28 -0.41
C VAL A 310 15.78 15.24 0.54
N SER A 311 15.57 15.56 1.82
CA SER A 311 16.50 15.09 2.86
C SER A 311 16.51 13.55 2.87
N PRO A 312 17.52 12.88 3.46
CA PRO A 312 17.60 11.42 3.45
C PRO A 312 16.27 10.81 3.89
N VAL A 313 15.54 10.26 2.92
CA VAL A 313 14.19 9.74 3.15
C VAL A 313 14.33 8.54 4.07
N LEU A 314 13.61 8.56 5.20
CA LEU A 314 13.67 7.48 6.19
C LEU A 314 13.04 6.18 5.66
N ASP A 315 12.08 6.32 4.74
CA ASP A 315 11.31 5.22 4.14
C ASP A 315 10.95 5.54 2.68
N CYS A 316 11.60 4.85 1.76
CA CYS A 316 11.34 4.98 0.32
C CYS A 316 10.75 3.67 -0.21
N HIS A 317 9.61 3.79 -0.89
CA HIS A 317 8.90 2.68 -1.52
C HIS A 317 8.73 2.94 -3.01
N VAL A 318 9.35 2.11 -3.84
CA VAL A 318 9.12 2.12 -5.30
C VAL A 318 8.35 0.85 -5.66
N ASP A 319 7.20 1.05 -6.31
CA ASP A 319 6.39 0.02 -6.93
C ASP A 319 6.57 0.11 -8.45
N ALA A 320 7.50 -0.69 -8.96
CA ALA A 320 7.86 -0.70 -10.36
C ALA A 320 6.92 -1.62 -11.15
N GLU A 321 6.27 -1.08 -12.19
CA GLU A 321 5.59 -1.91 -13.16
C GLU A 321 6.61 -2.61 -14.05
N PHE A 322 6.68 -3.93 -13.96
CA PHE A 322 7.59 -4.73 -14.74
C PHE A 322 6.85 -5.68 -15.67
N ARG A 323 7.31 -5.71 -16.93
CA ARG A 323 6.84 -6.64 -17.95
C ARG A 323 7.75 -7.87 -17.93
N LEU A 324 7.45 -8.82 -17.05
CA LEU A 324 8.10 -10.14 -17.10
C LEU A 324 7.93 -10.70 -18.52
N GLY A 325 8.97 -11.32 -19.06
CA GLY A 325 8.93 -12.01 -20.35
C GLY A 325 9.33 -11.21 -21.60
N THR A 326 9.38 -9.88 -21.60
CA THR A 326 9.91 -9.14 -22.77
C THR A 326 11.44 -9.02 -22.78
N THR A 327 12.10 -9.37 -21.68
CA THR A 327 13.56 -9.29 -21.53
C THR A 327 14.16 -10.66 -21.84
N PRO A 328 14.92 -10.82 -22.94
CA PRO A 328 15.42 -12.12 -23.38
C PRO A 328 16.49 -12.73 -22.45
N ASP A 329 16.95 -11.98 -21.45
CA ASP A 329 17.75 -12.48 -20.34
C ASP A 329 17.55 -11.56 -19.12
N PRO A 330 16.97 -12.04 -18.01
CA PRO A 330 16.81 -11.24 -16.78
C PRO A 330 18.15 -10.86 -16.13
N PHE A 331 19.25 -11.56 -16.42
CA PHE A 331 20.54 -11.39 -15.76
C PHE A 331 21.61 -10.72 -16.63
N ASP A 332 21.65 -10.99 -17.94
CA ASP A 332 22.62 -10.33 -18.85
C ASP A 332 22.23 -8.89 -19.24
N ARG A 333 20.96 -8.54 -19.05
CA ARG A 333 20.43 -7.20 -19.32
C ARG A 333 19.40 -6.84 -18.24
N PHE A 334 19.87 -6.67 -17.01
CA PHE A 334 19.18 -5.72 -16.12
C PHE A 334 18.91 -4.48 -16.96
N SER A 335 17.64 -4.11 -17.18
CA SER A 335 17.41 -2.83 -17.82
C SER A 335 18.07 -1.81 -16.90
N SER A 336 18.96 -1.00 -17.45
CA SER A 336 19.66 0.06 -16.72
C SER A 336 18.68 0.94 -15.92
N GLU A 337 17.40 0.90 -16.30
CA GLU A 337 16.24 1.51 -15.68
C GLU A 337 15.86 0.89 -14.32
N LEU A 338 15.66 -0.43 -14.21
CA LEU A 338 15.40 -1.11 -12.93
C LEU A 338 16.58 -0.94 -11.99
N ALA A 339 17.80 -1.05 -12.53
CA ALA A 339 19.00 -0.85 -11.74
C ALA A 339 19.08 0.59 -11.20
N ALA A 340 18.73 1.59 -12.01
CA ALA A 340 18.73 2.98 -11.59
C ALA A 340 17.57 3.34 -10.65
N GLU A 341 16.40 2.68 -10.75
CA GLU A 341 15.29 2.84 -9.79
C GLU A 341 15.64 2.28 -8.41
N LEU A 342 16.32 1.14 -8.37
CA LEU A 342 16.82 0.56 -7.12
C LEU A 342 17.98 1.38 -6.54
N CYS A 343 18.84 1.99 -7.37
CA CYS A 343 19.95 2.82 -6.89
C CYS A 343 19.41 4.02 -6.13
N VAL A 344 18.31 4.56 -6.66
CA VAL A 344 17.49 5.59 -6.03
C VAL A 344 16.92 5.17 -4.67
N LEU A 345 16.49 3.91 -4.52
CA LEU A 345 15.96 3.38 -3.25
C LEU A 345 17.04 3.18 -2.20
N LEU A 346 18.22 2.77 -2.65
CA LEU A 346 19.28 2.25 -1.79
C LEU A 346 20.19 3.35 -1.24
N HIS A 347 20.19 4.52 -1.86
CA HIS A 347 21.08 5.59 -1.42
C HIS A 347 20.38 6.94 -1.28
N PRO A 348 19.33 7.12 -0.46
CA PRO A 348 18.55 8.37 -0.42
C PRO A 348 19.39 9.61 -0.05
N THR A 349 20.45 9.45 0.76
CA THR A 349 21.49 10.48 1.00
C THR A 349 22.22 10.87 -0.27
N GLU A 350 22.57 9.88 -1.10
CA GLU A 350 23.38 10.04 -2.29
C GLU A 350 22.55 10.33 -3.53
N VAL A 351 21.25 10.03 -3.53
CA VAL A 351 20.31 10.48 -4.56
C VAL A 351 20.44 11.99 -4.72
N THR A 352 20.66 12.74 -3.63
CA THR A 352 20.90 14.17 -3.73
C THR A 352 22.21 14.49 -4.48
N ALA A 353 23.32 13.84 -4.14
CA ALA A 353 24.62 14.05 -4.78
C ALA A 353 24.64 13.57 -6.24
N MET A 354 24.13 12.36 -6.49
CA MET A 354 23.97 11.74 -7.79
C MET A 354 23.03 12.56 -8.68
N MET A 355 21.86 12.97 -8.19
CA MET A 355 20.97 13.84 -8.98
C MET A 355 21.58 15.22 -9.21
N THR A 356 22.41 15.73 -8.30
CA THR A 356 23.18 16.96 -8.53
C THR A 356 24.20 16.77 -9.65
N TYR A 357 24.95 15.67 -9.65
CA TYR A 357 25.84 15.29 -10.75
C TYR A 357 25.08 15.14 -12.08
N VAL A 358 23.94 14.41 -12.08
CA VAL A 358 23.11 14.20 -13.28
C VAL A 358 22.57 15.52 -13.83
N ARG A 359 22.11 16.42 -12.95
CA ARG A 359 21.68 17.78 -13.34
C ARG A 359 22.82 18.59 -13.94
N ALA A 360 24.02 18.53 -13.34
CA ALA A 360 25.19 19.24 -13.84
C ALA A 360 25.64 18.72 -15.22
N ARG A 361 25.61 17.40 -15.41
CA ARG A 361 25.87 16.76 -16.70
C ARG A 361 24.84 17.18 -17.76
N ALA A 362 23.55 17.09 -17.44
CA ALA A 362 22.48 17.48 -18.37
C ALA A 362 22.61 18.97 -18.77
N ALA A 363 22.91 19.86 -17.82
CA ALA A 363 23.14 21.28 -18.12
C ALA A 363 24.37 21.53 -19.01
N ALA A 364 25.44 20.75 -18.83
CA ALA A 364 26.62 20.83 -19.69
C ALA A 364 26.31 20.34 -21.12
N GLU A 365 25.56 19.23 -21.24
CA GLU A 365 25.08 18.71 -22.53
C GLU A 365 24.18 19.73 -23.25
N ASP A 366 23.23 20.34 -22.56
CA ASP A 366 22.31 21.36 -23.11
C ASP A 366 23.04 22.62 -23.60
N THR A 367 24.14 23.00 -22.92
CA THR A 367 24.94 24.18 -23.27
C THR A 367 26.09 23.89 -24.23
N GLY A 368 26.33 22.62 -24.57
CA GLY A 368 27.50 22.17 -25.34
C GLY A 368 28.83 22.40 -24.61
N SER A 369 28.80 22.56 -23.28
CA SER A 369 29.98 22.78 -22.46
C SER A 369 30.70 21.46 -22.17
N PRO A 370 32.04 21.43 -22.08
CA PRO A 370 32.76 20.25 -21.64
C PRO A 370 32.39 19.92 -20.18
N PHE A 371 32.05 18.66 -19.92
CA PHE A 371 31.77 18.14 -18.59
C PHE A 371 32.86 17.15 -18.18
N VAL A 372 33.42 17.31 -16.99
CA VAL A 372 34.36 16.32 -16.45
C VAL A 372 33.54 15.26 -15.72
N ASP A 373 33.57 14.04 -16.25
CA ASP A 373 32.82 12.91 -15.73
C ASP A 373 33.49 12.37 -14.45
N VAL A 374 33.40 13.14 -13.36
CA VAL A 374 33.78 12.71 -12.01
C VAL A 374 32.50 12.34 -11.29
N VAL A 375 32.19 11.04 -11.29
CA VAL A 375 31.12 10.49 -10.45
C VAL A 375 31.50 10.76 -8.99
N PRO A 376 30.60 11.29 -8.16
CA PRO A 376 30.90 11.52 -6.75
C PRO A 376 31.31 10.21 -6.08
N ASP A 377 32.38 10.21 -5.29
CA ASP A 377 32.67 9.09 -4.40
C ASP A 377 31.50 8.97 -3.40
N LEU A 378 30.82 7.84 -3.46
CA LEU A 378 29.65 7.57 -2.64
C LEU A 378 30.13 6.94 -1.32
N PRO A 379 29.72 7.47 -0.15
CA PRO A 379 29.90 6.72 1.09
C PRO A 379 29.16 5.38 0.98
N PRO A 380 29.62 4.31 1.65
CA PRO A 380 28.89 3.04 1.62
C PRO A 380 27.48 3.22 2.19
N ALA A 381 26.49 2.60 1.56
CA ALA A 381 25.13 2.55 2.08
C ALA A 381 25.14 2.00 3.51
N PRO A 382 24.28 2.51 4.41
CA PRO A 382 24.02 1.81 5.65
C PRO A 382 23.47 0.42 5.35
N VAL A 383 24.10 -0.56 5.98
CA VAL A 383 23.78 -1.97 5.90
C VAL A 383 22.43 -2.23 6.56
N LEU A 384 21.53 -2.94 5.86
CA LEU A 384 20.23 -3.36 6.37
C LEU A 384 20.18 -4.90 6.40
N PRO A 385 20.59 -5.53 7.52
CA PRO A 385 20.92 -6.95 7.53
C PRO A 385 19.68 -7.86 7.63
N TYR A 386 18.49 -7.28 7.79
CA TYR A 386 17.22 -8.00 7.90
C TYR A 386 16.39 -7.78 6.65
N LEU A 387 16.13 -8.86 5.90
CA LEU A 387 15.25 -8.88 4.75
C LEU A 387 13.92 -9.55 5.09
N ALA A 388 12.85 -9.06 4.46
CA ALA A 388 11.57 -9.74 4.41
C ALA A 388 11.03 -9.74 2.98
N LEU A 389 10.29 -10.79 2.64
CA LEU A 389 9.74 -11.04 1.33
C LEU A 389 8.23 -11.31 1.41
N ASN A 390 7.49 -10.73 0.48
CA ASN A 390 6.11 -11.08 0.22
C ASN A 390 5.88 -11.24 -1.28
N VAL A 391 5.76 -12.50 -1.71
CA VAL A 391 5.48 -12.86 -3.10
C VAL A 391 4.03 -13.29 -3.21
N ILE A 392 3.23 -12.56 -3.97
CA ILE A 392 1.84 -12.94 -4.25
C ILE A 392 1.82 -13.54 -5.66
N PRO A 393 1.60 -14.86 -5.81
CA PRO A 393 1.48 -15.49 -7.12
C PRO A 393 0.18 -15.07 -7.80
N ASP A 394 0.11 -15.23 -9.11
CA ASP A 394 -1.14 -15.16 -9.85
C ASP A 394 -2.01 -16.39 -9.52
N THR A 395 -3.13 -16.15 -8.85
CA THR A 395 -4.08 -17.18 -8.43
C THR A 395 -4.94 -17.74 -9.57
N GLU A 396 -4.93 -17.13 -10.76
CA GLU A 396 -5.71 -17.61 -11.91
C GLU A 396 -5.03 -18.77 -12.65
N VAL A 397 -3.74 -18.99 -12.43
CA VAL A 397 -2.99 -20.05 -13.09
C VAL A 397 -3.20 -21.36 -12.33
N LYS A 398 -3.72 -22.38 -13.01
CA LYS A 398 -3.97 -23.71 -12.41
C LYS A 398 -2.69 -24.44 -11.97
N ASP A 399 -1.57 -24.11 -12.61
CA ASP A 399 -0.27 -24.70 -12.34
C ASP A 399 0.66 -23.67 -11.68
N TYR A 400 1.05 -23.96 -10.45
CA TYR A 400 1.92 -23.13 -9.63
C TYR A 400 3.29 -22.88 -10.28
N TYR A 401 3.83 -23.87 -11.02
CA TYR A 401 5.15 -23.77 -11.65
C TYR A 401 5.19 -22.79 -12.81
N THR A 402 4.03 -22.51 -13.41
CA THR A 402 3.87 -21.53 -14.50
C THR A 402 3.19 -20.25 -14.02
N ALA A 403 2.88 -20.14 -12.73
CA ALA A 403 2.27 -18.96 -12.15
C ALA A 403 3.27 -17.80 -12.22
N TRP A 404 2.83 -16.70 -12.79
CA TRP A 404 3.63 -15.48 -12.77
C TRP A 404 3.46 -14.83 -11.39
N PRO A 405 4.51 -14.25 -10.78
CA PRO A 405 4.29 -13.43 -9.60
C PRO A 405 3.41 -12.26 -10.03
N ARG A 406 2.33 -12.03 -9.28
CA ARG A 406 1.51 -10.83 -9.39
C ARG A 406 2.23 -9.65 -8.73
N LEU A 407 2.78 -9.91 -7.55
CA LEU A 407 3.49 -8.94 -6.73
C LEU A 407 4.70 -9.60 -6.09
N VAL A 408 5.85 -8.93 -6.10
CA VAL A 408 7.01 -9.31 -5.29
C VAL A 408 7.40 -8.08 -4.48
N THR A 409 7.35 -8.17 -3.15
CA THR A 409 7.81 -7.09 -2.28
C THR A 409 9.00 -7.57 -1.47
N VAL A 410 10.12 -6.87 -1.59
CA VAL A 410 11.33 -7.04 -0.78
C VAL A 410 11.40 -5.83 0.13
N ALA A 411 11.56 -6.05 1.43
CA ALA A 411 11.87 -4.98 2.36
C ALA A 411 13.12 -5.29 3.15
N ALA A 412 13.93 -4.28 3.41
CA ALA A 412 15.02 -4.36 4.36
C ALA A 412 14.90 -3.32 5.47
N ALA A 413 15.42 -3.67 6.63
CA ALA A 413 15.49 -2.79 7.78
C ALA A 413 16.69 -3.11 8.67
N GLU A 414 16.91 -2.25 9.66
CA GLU A 414 17.89 -2.44 10.74
C GLU A 414 17.53 -3.60 11.68
N ASP A 415 16.27 -4.06 11.66
CA ASP A 415 15.78 -5.12 12.53
C ASP A 415 14.69 -5.98 11.87
N ARG A 416 14.50 -7.19 12.42
CA ARG A 416 13.51 -8.19 11.97
C ARG A 416 12.09 -7.62 11.86
N GLU A 417 11.66 -6.85 12.85
CA GLU A 417 10.28 -6.37 12.91
C GLU A 417 10.02 -5.27 11.88
N GLY A 418 11.02 -4.42 11.62
CA GLY A 418 10.99 -3.40 10.60
C GLY A 418 10.82 -4.00 9.22
N ALA A 419 11.61 -5.02 8.88
CA ALA A 419 11.53 -5.71 7.59
C ALA A 419 10.16 -6.39 7.42
N LEU A 420 9.71 -7.15 8.41
CA LEU A 420 8.42 -7.85 8.36
C LEU A 420 7.23 -6.91 8.21
N ARG A 421 7.17 -5.82 8.97
CA ARG A 421 6.08 -4.83 8.87
C ARG A 421 6.01 -4.19 7.49
N SER A 422 7.15 -3.97 6.83
CA SER A 422 7.23 -3.32 5.52
C SER A 422 6.73 -4.20 4.37
N VAL A 423 6.66 -5.53 4.53
CA VAL A 423 6.09 -6.42 3.51
C VAL A 423 4.64 -6.82 3.77
N LEU A 424 4.09 -6.47 4.95
CA LEU A 424 2.69 -6.73 5.29
C LEU A 424 1.78 -5.70 4.62
N ALA A 425 0.84 -6.19 3.83
CA ALA A 425 -0.20 -5.34 3.26
C ALA A 425 -1.03 -4.69 4.38
N GLY A 426 -1.15 -3.36 4.35
CA GLY A 426 -2.03 -2.60 5.24
C GLY A 426 -1.42 -2.00 6.49
N CYS A 427 -0.11 -2.16 6.73
CA CYS A 427 0.54 -1.44 7.81
C CYS A 427 0.61 0.07 7.49
N ASP A 428 -0.22 0.88 8.15
CA ASP A 428 -0.18 2.34 8.07
C ASP A 428 1.22 2.82 8.55
N PRO A 429 1.95 3.62 7.75
CA PRO A 429 3.31 4.08 8.08
C PRO A 429 3.37 4.91 9.38
N VAL A 430 2.22 5.34 9.90
CA VAL A 430 2.05 6.14 11.12
C VAL A 430 2.54 5.43 12.39
N TYR A 431 2.62 4.09 12.44
CA TYR A 431 3.04 3.33 13.62
C TYR A 431 4.54 2.97 13.66
N LEU A 432 5.33 3.53 12.75
CA LEU A 432 6.77 3.29 12.75
C LEU A 432 7.44 4.22 13.77
N GLY A 433 8.08 3.63 14.78
CA GLY A 433 8.84 4.38 15.76
C GLY A 433 9.82 5.35 15.07
N PRO A 434 9.96 6.59 15.56
CA PRO A 434 10.77 7.59 14.89
C PRO A 434 12.23 7.14 14.75
N GLY A 435 12.75 7.15 13.52
CA GLY A 435 14.20 7.14 13.25
C GLY A 435 14.83 5.82 12.80
N ARG A 436 14.07 4.78 12.45
CA ARG A 436 14.65 3.55 11.86
C ARG A 436 14.60 3.59 10.33
N MET A 437 15.73 3.32 9.68
CA MET A 437 15.82 3.31 8.23
C MET A 437 15.17 2.05 7.64
N ARG A 438 14.40 2.23 6.57
CA ARG A 438 13.76 1.13 5.82
C ARG A 438 13.80 1.37 4.34
N ARG A 439 13.89 0.28 3.59
CA ARG A 439 13.83 0.31 2.13
C ARG A 439 12.88 -0.77 1.67
N THR A 440 11.86 -0.36 0.94
CA THR A 440 10.86 -1.30 0.42
C THR A 440 10.84 -1.19 -1.10
N PHE A 441 11.01 -2.32 -1.77
CA PHE A 441 10.88 -2.42 -3.20
C PHE A 441 9.77 -3.39 -3.55
N THR A 442 8.81 -2.92 -4.33
CA THR A 442 7.74 -3.76 -4.87
C THR A 442 7.88 -3.83 -6.38
N MET A 443 7.91 -5.04 -6.91
CA MET A 443 7.70 -5.30 -8.32
C MET A 443 6.27 -5.75 -8.54
N ARG A 444 5.59 -5.07 -9.45
CA ARG A 444 4.25 -5.45 -9.90
C ARG A 444 4.30 -5.91 -11.33
N ASN A 445 3.76 -7.10 -11.56
CA ASN A 445 3.56 -7.61 -12.90
C ASN A 445 2.20 -7.17 -13.42
N SER A 446 2.16 -6.24 -14.37
CA SER A 446 0.89 -5.74 -14.91
C SER A 446 0.07 -6.79 -15.65
N TYR A 447 0.70 -7.82 -16.21
CA TYR A 447 -0.02 -8.91 -16.87
C TYR A 447 -0.72 -9.87 -15.90
N ALA A 448 -0.22 -9.98 -14.66
CA ALA A 448 -0.79 -10.80 -13.59
C ALA A 448 -1.65 -9.99 -12.60
N SER A 449 -1.50 -8.66 -12.57
CA SER A 449 -2.22 -7.78 -11.63
C SER A 449 -3.62 -7.38 -12.07
N PHE A 450 -3.95 -7.58 -13.36
CA PHE A 450 -5.25 -7.28 -13.93
C PHE A 450 -5.82 -8.52 -14.62
N PRO A 451 -6.47 -9.41 -13.87
CA PRO A 451 -7.14 -10.57 -14.44
C PRO A 451 -8.34 -10.11 -15.27
N ASN A 452 -8.10 -9.89 -16.56
CA ASN A 452 -9.16 -9.82 -17.53
C ASN A 452 -8.82 -10.76 -18.69
N ARG A 453 -9.85 -11.20 -19.40
CA ARG A 453 -9.72 -12.16 -20.51
C ARG A 453 -8.70 -11.69 -21.55
N THR A 454 -8.58 -10.38 -21.77
CA THR A 454 -7.59 -9.80 -22.70
C THR A 454 -6.16 -9.99 -22.21
N ALA A 455 -5.87 -9.71 -20.94
CA ALA A 455 -4.56 -9.91 -20.34
C ALA A 455 -4.18 -11.40 -20.28
N ALA A 456 -5.14 -12.28 -19.99
CA ALA A 456 -4.96 -13.74 -20.08
C ALA A 456 -4.60 -14.19 -21.51
N LEU A 457 -5.34 -13.71 -22.53
CA LEU A 457 -5.04 -14.01 -23.94
C LEU A 457 -3.68 -13.45 -24.38
N THR A 458 -3.31 -12.25 -23.93
CA THR A 458 -1.98 -11.68 -24.19
C THR A 458 -0.89 -12.54 -23.55
N ARG A 459 -1.08 -13.02 -22.32
CA ARG A 459 -0.13 -13.94 -21.65
C ARG A 459 0.03 -15.25 -22.42
N GLU A 460 -1.07 -15.83 -22.87
CA GLU A 460 -1.05 -17.05 -23.68
C GLU A 460 -0.37 -16.84 -25.04
N SER A 461 -0.42 -15.62 -25.58
CA SER A 461 0.26 -15.28 -26.83
C SER A 461 1.78 -15.11 -26.70
N PHE A 462 2.32 -14.97 -25.48
CA PHE A 462 3.77 -14.86 -25.31
C PHE A 462 4.47 -16.18 -25.67
N PRO A 463 5.58 -16.12 -26.43
CA PRO A 463 6.43 -17.28 -26.70
C PRO A 463 6.81 -18.02 -25.41
N THR A 464 6.92 -19.35 -25.47
CA THR A 464 7.23 -20.20 -24.30
C THR A 464 8.55 -19.83 -23.61
N TYR A 465 9.55 -19.32 -24.35
CA TYR A 465 10.81 -18.84 -23.77
C TYR A 465 10.68 -17.53 -22.97
N MET A 466 9.59 -16.78 -23.16
CA MET A 466 9.27 -15.55 -22.42
C MET A 466 8.50 -15.84 -21.12
N ARG A 467 8.05 -17.07 -20.89
CA ARG A 467 7.35 -17.44 -19.66
C ARG A 467 8.39 -17.77 -18.58
N PRO A 468 8.22 -17.29 -17.34
CA PRO A 468 9.08 -17.72 -16.24
C PRO A 468 8.97 -19.24 -16.14
N LYS A 469 10.12 -19.92 -16.22
CA LYS A 469 10.19 -21.38 -16.09
C LYS A 469 9.97 -21.82 -14.63
N HIS A 470 10.31 -20.94 -13.69
CA HIS A 470 10.22 -21.14 -12.25
C HIS A 470 9.94 -19.79 -11.56
N LEU A 471 9.11 -19.81 -10.51
CA LEU A 471 8.78 -18.62 -9.74
C LEU A 471 9.99 -18.09 -8.96
N GLY A 472 10.85 -18.97 -8.45
CA GLY A 472 12.09 -18.59 -7.76
C GLY A 472 13.00 -17.71 -8.61
N MET A 473 13.10 -17.97 -9.93
CA MET A 473 13.87 -17.13 -10.85
C MET A 473 13.28 -15.72 -10.96
N ALA A 474 11.96 -15.59 -11.02
CA ALA A 474 11.30 -14.27 -11.08
C ALA A 474 11.44 -13.49 -9.76
N VAL A 475 11.58 -14.20 -8.63
CA VAL A 475 11.79 -13.62 -7.29
C VAL A 475 13.27 -13.25 -7.07
N SER A 476 14.21 -14.02 -7.61
CA SER A 476 15.65 -13.71 -7.51
C SER A 476 15.98 -12.36 -8.16
N LEU A 477 15.27 -11.95 -9.21
CA LEU A 477 15.53 -10.69 -9.90
C LEU A 477 15.41 -9.45 -8.99
N PRO A 478 14.26 -9.14 -8.34
CA PRO A 478 14.17 -8.03 -7.39
C PRO A 478 15.15 -8.16 -6.24
N PHE A 479 15.46 -9.41 -5.89
CA PHE A 479 16.30 -9.75 -4.76
C PHE A 479 17.77 -9.43 -5.02
N THR A 480 18.37 -10.00 -6.07
CA THR A 480 19.71 -9.65 -6.57
C THR A 480 19.85 -8.17 -6.81
N ALA A 481 18.85 -7.55 -7.42
CA ALA A 481 18.91 -6.14 -7.75
C ALA A 481 18.89 -5.25 -6.49
N TYR A 482 18.18 -5.68 -5.44
CA TYR A 482 18.21 -5.04 -4.14
C TYR A 482 19.56 -5.23 -3.43
N ILE A 483 20.08 -6.47 -3.37
CA ILE A 483 21.28 -6.85 -2.61
C ILE A 483 22.54 -6.22 -3.22
N ARG A 484 22.75 -6.39 -4.52
CA ARG A 484 23.93 -5.86 -5.24
C ARG A 484 24.10 -4.35 -5.17
N GLN A 485 23.00 -3.64 -4.99
CA GLN A 485 23.00 -2.19 -4.97
C GLN A 485 23.03 -1.61 -3.55
N ALA A 486 22.65 -2.43 -2.57
CA ALA A 486 22.86 -2.11 -1.17
C ALA A 486 24.32 -2.35 -0.76
N ASP A 487 25.15 -2.90 -1.68
CA ASP A 487 26.47 -3.48 -1.39
C ASP A 487 26.39 -4.47 -0.21
N ALA A 488 25.22 -5.12 -0.08
CA ALA A 488 24.86 -5.93 1.08
C ALA A 488 25.02 -7.43 0.82
N ASP A 489 25.68 -7.80 -0.29
CA ASP A 489 25.95 -9.18 -0.68
C ASP A 489 26.58 -9.96 0.49
N ASP A 490 27.42 -9.28 1.29
CA ASP A 490 28.12 -9.85 2.45
C ASP A 490 27.52 -9.50 3.82
N ASP A 491 26.32 -8.92 3.89
CA ASP A 491 25.81 -8.39 5.17
C ASP A 491 24.39 -8.83 5.56
N VAL A 492 23.65 -9.46 4.65
CA VAL A 492 22.31 -9.95 4.98
C VAL A 492 22.41 -11.23 5.80
N ILE A 493 21.99 -11.15 7.07
CA ILE A 493 22.03 -12.28 8.01
C ILE A 493 20.66 -12.92 8.25
N TYR A 494 19.58 -12.26 7.86
CA TYR A 494 18.21 -12.70 8.16
C TYR A 494 17.28 -12.51 6.96
N LEU A 495 16.46 -13.53 6.67
CA LEU A 495 15.43 -13.51 5.64
C LEU A 495 14.11 -14.03 6.20
N ALA A 496 13.04 -13.25 6.05
CA ALA A 496 11.69 -13.69 6.37
C ALA A 496 10.77 -13.81 5.15
N LEU A 497 9.97 -14.87 5.10
CA LEU A 497 8.85 -15.03 4.17
C LEU A 497 7.55 -14.70 4.91
N SER A 498 6.91 -13.58 4.55
CA SER A 498 5.71 -13.07 5.26
C SER A 498 4.51 -14.04 5.19
N ARG A 499 3.52 -13.86 6.06
CA ARG A 499 2.36 -14.76 6.19
C ARG A 499 1.56 -14.99 4.90
N THR A 500 1.53 -14.00 4.01
CA THR A 500 0.81 -14.06 2.73
C THR A 500 1.71 -14.42 1.56
N SER A 501 3.00 -14.61 1.81
CA SER A 501 3.98 -14.88 0.76
C SER A 501 3.80 -16.30 0.22
N TRP A 502 4.10 -16.45 -1.06
CA TRP A 502 4.59 -17.70 -1.60
C TRP A 502 5.85 -18.14 -0.88
N VAL A 503 6.00 -19.45 -0.75
CA VAL A 503 7.16 -20.11 -0.20
C VAL A 503 7.75 -21.04 -1.26
N PRO A 504 9.07 -21.02 -1.51
CA PRO A 504 9.76 -21.93 -2.42
C PRO A 504 9.33 -23.38 -2.24
N GLN A 505 9.02 -24.09 -3.32
CA GLN A 505 8.47 -25.46 -3.25
C GLN A 505 9.51 -26.52 -3.59
N ASP A 506 10.57 -26.19 -4.32
CA ASP A 506 11.60 -27.14 -4.73
C ASP A 506 13.02 -26.61 -4.52
N GLU A 507 14.00 -27.48 -4.73
CA GLU A 507 15.43 -27.18 -4.59
C GLU A 507 15.90 -26.02 -5.48
N ARG A 508 15.33 -25.88 -6.69
CA ARG A 508 15.74 -24.82 -7.62
C ARG A 508 15.21 -23.48 -7.17
N ASP A 509 13.98 -23.41 -6.67
CA ASP A 509 13.43 -22.18 -6.12
C ASP A 509 14.27 -21.69 -4.93
N TRP A 510 14.69 -22.61 -4.06
CA TRP A 510 15.60 -22.29 -2.95
C TRP A 510 16.98 -21.85 -3.43
N LEU A 511 17.55 -22.53 -4.43
CA LEU A 511 18.83 -22.14 -5.04
C LEU A 511 18.77 -20.69 -5.56
N PHE A 512 17.71 -20.31 -6.27
CA PHE A 512 17.58 -18.96 -6.81
C PHE A 512 17.50 -17.86 -5.74
N ILE A 513 16.99 -18.17 -4.54
CA ILE A 513 16.87 -17.20 -3.46
C ILE A 513 18.14 -17.17 -2.60
N LEU A 514 18.67 -18.35 -2.25
CA LEU A 514 19.75 -18.48 -1.27
C LEU A 514 21.15 -18.28 -1.87
N ALA A 515 21.33 -18.48 -3.18
CA ALA A 515 22.61 -18.20 -3.85
C ALA A 515 23.03 -16.73 -3.75
N GLU A 516 22.07 -15.82 -3.56
CA GLU A 516 22.31 -14.37 -3.48
C GLU A 516 22.61 -13.89 -2.04
N LEU A 517 22.61 -14.79 -1.05
CA LEU A 517 22.75 -14.43 0.37
C LEU A 517 23.84 -15.25 1.08
N PRO A 518 25.10 -15.17 0.66
CA PRO A 518 26.16 -16.03 1.21
C PRO A 518 26.34 -15.92 2.73
N GLN A 519 25.91 -14.82 3.37
CA GLN A 519 26.06 -14.58 4.81
C GLN A 519 24.79 -14.84 5.63
N LEU A 520 23.74 -15.39 5.01
CA LEU A 520 22.47 -15.66 5.65
C LEU A 520 22.63 -16.63 6.83
N ARG A 521 22.17 -16.20 8.01
CA ARG A 521 22.20 -17.01 9.23
C ARG A 521 20.83 -17.56 9.61
N THR A 522 19.77 -16.83 9.32
CA THR A 522 18.41 -17.20 9.74
C THR A 522 17.41 -17.06 8.61
N ILE A 523 16.62 -18.10 8.39
CA ILE A 523 15.41 -18.08 7.55
C ILE A 523 14.19 -18.21 8.45
N GLU A 524 13.22 -17.31 8.31
CA GLU A 524 11.93 -17.41 9.00
C GLU A 524 10.79 -17.51 7.99
N VAL A 525 10.01 -18.59 8.05
CA VAL A 525 8.87 -18.85 7.17
C VAL A 525 7.58 -18.68 7.96
N LEU A 526 6.96 -17.50 7.80
CA LEU A 526 5.65 -17.16 8.39
C LEU A 526 4.47 -17.62 7.55
N ALA A 527 4.69 -17.76 6.24
CA ALA A 527 3.69 -18.28 5.31
C ALA A 527 3.38 -19.76 5.57
N ALA A 528 2.24 -20.19 5.07
CA ALA A 528 1.85 -21.60 5.12
C ALA A 528 2.81 -22.44 4.25
N ALA A 529 3.70 -23.19 4.91
CA ALA A 529 4.65 -24.08 4.23
C ALA A 529 4.04 -25.47 4.02
N HIS A 530 4.18 -26.00 2.80
CA HIS A 530 3.85 -27.38 2.45
C HIS A 530 5.06 -28.31 2.66
N ALA A 531 4.83 -29.63 2.63
CA ALA A 531 5.89 -30.64 2.75
C ALA A 531 6.97 -30.49 1.68
N ASP A 532 6.56 -30.15 0.46
CA ASP A 532 7.47 -30.00 -0.69
C ASP A 532 8.49 -28.88 -0.45
N CYS A 533 8.06 -27.74 0.09
CA CYS A 533 8.94 -26.65 0.50
C CYS A 533 10.10 -27.11 1.41
N ILE A 534 9.77 -27.90 2.45
CA ILE A 534 10.76 -28.39 3.41
C ILE A 534 11.71 -29.37 2.75
N ARG A 535 11.18 -30.31 1.95
CA ARG A 535 11.99 -31.27 1.21
C ARG A 535 12.90 -30.57 0.20
N GLY A 536 12.39 -29.58 -0.51
CA GLY A 536 13.14 -28.76 -1.45
C GLY A 536 14.30 -28.03 -0.77
N LEU A 537 14.07 -27.43 0.40
CA LEU A 537 15.11 -26.76 1.19
C LEU A 537 16.18 -27.74 1.65
N ALA A 538 15.77 -28.91 2.15
CA ALA A 538 16.70 -29.94 2.59
C ALA A 538 17.56 -30.49 1.44
N LEU A 539 16.96 -30.73 0.28
CA LEU A 539 17.70 -31.16 -0.92
C LEU A 539 18.70 -30.10 -1.36
N TYR A 540 18.34 -28.81 -1.31
CA TYR A 540 19.24 -27.71 -1.60
C TYR A 540 20.45 -27.70 -0.66
N LEU A 541 20.22 -27.75 0.65
CA LEU A 541 21.29 -27.78 1.66
C LEU A 541 22.19 -29.01 1.49
N TRP A 542 21.61 -30.15 1.11
CA TRP A 542 22.36 -31.37 0.84
C TRP A 542 23.18 -31.31 -0.45
N ARG A 543 22.69 -30.72 -1.55
CA ARG A 543 23.43 -30.70 -2.82
C ARG A 543 24.51 -29.63 -2.85
N GLU A 544 24.16 -28.39 -2.56
CA GLU A 544 24.98 -27.20 -2.86
C GLU A 544 26.09 -26.93 -1.83
N ARG A 545 26.39 -27.92 -0.96
CA ARG A 545 27.21 -27.73 0.27
C ARG A 545 26.64 -26.64 1.18
N GLY A 546 25.34 -26.36 1.06
CA GLY A 546 24.58 -25.39 1.86
C GLY A 546 25.22 -24.01 1.92
N ASN A 547 24.46 -23.07 2.48
CA ASN A 547 25.06 -21.85 2.96
C ASN A 547 25.70 -22.17 4.31
N GLU A 548 27.03 -22.27 4.38
CA GLU A 548 27.76 -22.64 5.60
C GLU A 548 27.46 -21.70 6.79
N ASN A 549 26.98 -20.49 6.50
CA ASN A 549 26.59 -19.52 7.51
C ASN A 549 25.16 -19.72 8.02
N LEU A 550 24.33 -20.53 7.37
CA LEU A 550 22.94 -20.75 7.75
C LEU A 550 22.90 -21.56 9.06
N GLN A 551 22.44 -20.91 10.12
CA GLN A 551 22.40 -21.45 11.47
C GLN A 551 21.00 -21.85 11.91
N GLU A 552 19.96 -21.14 11.45
CA GLU A 552 18.60 -21.32 11.94
C GLU A 552 17.56 -21.24 10.83
N ILE A 553 16.59 -22.16 10.86
CA ILE A 553 15.42 -22.15 9.97
C ILE A 553 14.16 -22.29 10.84
N GLU A 554 13.36 -21.25 10.93
CA GLU A 554 12.11 -21.23 11.69
C GLU A 554 10.89 -21.38 10.76
N PHE A 555 10.02 -22.33 11.04
CA PHE A 555 8.69 -22.44 10.41
C PHE A 555 7.59 -22.18 11.44
N GLN A 556 6.78 -21.14 11.23
CA GLN A 556 5.70 -20.77 12.17
C GLN A 556 4.33 -21.34 11.80
N ARG A 557 4.12 -21.67 10.52
CA ARG A 557 2.83 -22.18 10.02
C ARG A 557 3.05 -23.34 9.06
N THR A 558 3.00 -24.54 9.60
CA THR A 558 2.87 -25.75 8.78
C THR A 558 1.40 -26.14 8.72
N GLY A 559 0.82 -26.22 7.53
CA GLY A 559 -0.49 -26.87 7.35
C GLY A 559 -0.47 -28.39 7.57
N MET A 560 0.58 -28.91 8.21
CA MET A 560 0.90 -30.33 8.35
C MET A 560 0.71 -30.78 9.79
N SER A 561 0.37 -32.05 9.98
CA SER A 561 0.35 -32.67 11.31
C SER A 561 1.76 -32.82 11.86
N SER A 562 1.91 -32.83 13.18
CA SER A 562 3.21 -33.03 13.85
C SER A 562 3.92 -34.32 13.41
N SER A 563 3.16 -35.38 13.08
CA SER A 563 3.70 -36.65 12.58
C SER A 563 4.36 -36.53 11.20
N VAL A 564 3.79 -35.72 10.29
CA VAL A 564 4.34 -35.48 8.95
C VAL A 564 5.61 -34.65 9.05
N VAL A 565 5.60 -33.63 9.91
CA VAL A 565 6.79 -32.80 10.19
C VAL A 565 7.92 -33.66 10.76
N GLN A 566 7.63 -34.54 11.72
CA GLN A 566 8.62 -35.44 12.31
C GLN A 566 9.21 -36.42 11.30
N SER A 567 8.36 -37.03 10.45
CA SER A 567 8.84 -37.91 9.37
C SER A 567 9.72 -37.18 8.36
N LEU A 568 9.41 -35.92 8.03
CA LEU A 568 10.26 -35.10 7.16
C LEU A 568 11.59 -34.80 7.84
N LEU A 569 11.61 -34.47 9.12
CA LEU A 569 12.86 -34.24 9.86
C LEU A 569 13.76 -35.48 9.86
N GLU A 570 13.18 -36.68 10.02
CA GLU A 570 13.91 -37.94 9.91
C GLU A 570 14.47 -38.14 8.49
N GLU A 571 13.69 -37.82 7.45
CA GLU A 571 14.13 -37.86 6.05
C GLU A 571 15.31 -36.89 5.80
N VAL A 572 15.21 -35.64 6.28
CA VAL A 572 16.26 -34.62 6.18
C VAL A 572 17.51 -35.02 6.96
N HIS A 573 17.34 -35.57 8.16
CA HIS A 573 18.46 -36.05 8.97
C HIS A 573 19.16 -37.26 8.32
N ALA A 574 18.41 -38.19 7.72
CA ALA A 574 18.98 -39.32 7.00
C ALA A 574 19.77 -38.91 5.76
N LEU A 575 19.28 -37.92 5.00
CA LEU A 575 20.00 -37.35 3.86
C LEU A 575 21.32 -36.70 4.29
N THR A 576 21.38 -36.13 5.50
CA THR A 576 22.55 -35.39 5.97
C THR A 576 23.59 -36.29 6.65
N VAL A 577 23.18 -37.29 7.42
CA VAL A 577 24.07 -38.30 8.04
C VAL A 577 24.81 -39.15 6.99
N THR A 578 24.18 -39.42 5.85
CA THR A 578 24.87 -40.14 4.74
C THR A 578 26.02 -39.35 4.11
N ARG A 579 26.17 -38.06 4.45
CA ARG A 579 27.23 -37.18 3.96
C ARG A 579 28.42 -37.05 4.93
N GLU A 580 28.20 -37.16 6.24
CA GLU A 580 29.24 -37.06 7.28
C GLU A 580 30.32 -38.16 7.22
N THR A 581 30.09 -39.24 6.45
CA THR A 581 31.13 -40.25 6.19
C THR A 581 32.26 -39.76 5.28
N ALA A 582 32.29 -38.47 4.91
CA ALA A 582 33.32 -37.82 4.11
C ALA A 582 33.98 -36.65 4.86
N ASP A 583 34.92 -36.95 5.77
CA ASP A 583 36.03 -36.17 6.36
C ASP A 583 35.89 -34.67 6.77
N GLU A 584 34.77 -33.97 6.59
CA GLU A 584 34.56 -32.58 7.01
C GLU A 584 33.37 -32.48 8.01
N GLU A 585 33.62 -31.96 9.23
CA GLU A 585 32.56 -31.67 10.22
C GLU A 585 31.62 -30.59 9.66
N TYR A 586 30.49 -31.03 9.11
CA TYR A 586 29.48 -30.14 8.54
C TYR A 586 28.42 -29.81 9.59
N HIS A 587 28.36 -28.56 10.06
CA HIS A 587 27.34 -28.13 11.02
C HIS A 587 26.00 -27.89 10.31
N LEU A 588 25.02 -28.72 10.61
CA LEU A 588 23.66 -28.55 10.10
C LEU A 588 22.96 -27.34 10.74
N PRO A 589 22.20 -26.54 9.95
CA PRO A 589 21.34 -25.51 10.51
C PRO A 589 20.33 -26.12 11.48
N ARG A 590 20.12 -25.44 12.60
CA ARG A 590 19.08 -25.76 13.57
C ARG A 590 17.72 -25.44 12.97
N ILE A 591 16.91 -26.48 12.73
CA ILE A 591 15.52 -26.30 12.30
C ILE A 591 14.64 -26.15 13.56
N VAL A 592 13.96 -25.01 13.68
CA VAL A 592 13.05 -24.68 14.78
C VAL A 592 11.62 -24.65 14.27
N TRP A 593 10.71 -25.29 15.01
CA TRP A 593 9.29 -25.29 14.71
C TRP A 593 8.54 -24.62 15.85
N SER A 594 7.77 -23.58 15.53
CA SER A 594 6.79 -23.03 16.46
C SER A 594 5.42 -23.62 16.12
N LEU A 595 4.96 -24.54 16.97
CA LEU A 595 3.60 -25.08 16.89
C LEU A 595 2.64 -23.99 17.39
N SER A 596 1.99 -23.28 16.47
CA SER A 596 0.96 -22.27 16.76
C SER A 596 -0.42 -22.88 16.98
#